data_AF-A0A6J8CU05-F1
#
_entry.id   AF-A0A6J8CU05-F1
#
_cell.length_a   1.000
_cell.length_b   1.000
_cell.length_c   1.000
_cell.angle_alpha   90.00
_cell.angle_beta   90.00
_cell.angle_gamma   90.00
#
_symmetry.space_group_name_H-M   'P 1'
#
loop_
_entity.id
_entity.type
_entity.pdbx_description
1 polymer ?
#
loop_
_entity_poly.entity_id
_entity_poly.type
_entity_poly.pdbx_seq_one_letter_code
_entity_poly.pdbx_strand_id
1 'polypeptide(L)'
;MIQVFHTEDHYILQDGDFTLWCSRTTGALEPKKGIDLCSAWNPVCIGMVYGVIGKVKVHPESEWSLLLIKQRAHVGRIDRHDIYKIHKIAVIPLSGNEPGELDLELCRMHHFGIKKASLAGPDGSTGKQIQKKLKSIKIAASENIKPKNKESKDKDKFIKRIMEELVKMFNESDSFYFSETFDLTNSIHKQYSSSYSQKNSFGKGLTKGSFGIII
;
A
#
# COMPACT_ATOMS: atom_id res chain seq x y z
N MET A 1 6.80 -9.03 9.14
CA MET A 1 6.48 -7.70 8.56
C MET A 1 7.46 -7.45 7.44
N ILE A 2 6.97 -6.85 6.37
CA ILE A 2 7.68 -6.66 5.10
C ILE A 2 8.23 -5.24 5.05
N GLN A 3 9.51 -5.08 4.73
CA GLN A 3 10.14 -3.77 4.52
C GLN A 3 9.77 -3.25 3.13
N VAL A 4 9.43 -1.97 3.03
CA VAL A 4 9.16 -1.30 1.76
C VAL A 4 10.28 -0.32 1.47
N PHE A 5 10.88 -0.44 0.30
CA PHE A 5 11.89 0.45 -0.23
C PHE A 5 11.35 1.17 -1.47
N HIS A 6 11.74 2.42 -1.61
CA HIS A 6 11.50 3.25 -2.77
C HIS A 6 12.81 3.44 -3.53
N THR A 7 12.74 3.26 -4.85
CA THR A 7 13.82 3.57 -5.80
C THR A 7 13.24 4.42 -6.92
N GLU A 8 14.08 4.88 -7.83
CA GLU A 8 13.64 5.66 -9.00
C GLU A 8 12.62 4.91 -9.87
N ASP A 9 12.80 3.60 -10.05
CA ASP A 9 12.02 2.81 -11.00
C ASP A 9 11.13 1.74 -10.34
N HIS A 10 11.39 1.38 -9.08
CA HIS A 10 10.64 0.35 -8.35
C HIS A 10 10.24 0.73 -6.92
N TYR A 11 9.12 0.19 -6.46
CA TYR A 11 8.92 -0.12 -5.05
C TYR A 11 9.36 -1.55 -4.79
N ILE A 12 10.20 -1.77 -3.80
CA ILE A 12 10.74 -3.09 -3.48
C ILE A 12 10.23 -3.50 -2.11
N LEU A 13 9.56 -4.64 -2.05
CA LEU A 13 9.05 -5.23 -0.82
C LEU A 13 9.95 -6.40 -0.41
N GLN A 14 10.62 -6.29 0.72
CA GLN A 14 11.52 -7.31 1.23
C GLN A 14 10.91 -8.06 2.41
N ASP A 15 10.85 -9.38 2.28
CA ASP A 15 10.45 -10.32 3.32
C ASP A 15 11.53 -11.39 3.48
N GLY A 16 12.45 -11.17 4.42
CA GLY A 16 13.63 -12.01 4.62
C GLY A 16 14.48 -12.13 3.35
N ASP A 17 14.61 -13.36 2.85
CA ASP A 17 15.41 -13.72 1.67
C ASP A 17 14.67 -13.54 0.33
N PHE A 18 13.47 -12.98 0.36
CA PHE A 18 12.65 -12.76 -0.84
C PHE A 18 12.34 -11.29 -1.00
N THR A 19 12.34 -10.84 -2.25
CA THR A 19 11.93 -9.49 -2.62
C THR A 19 10.86 -9.54 -3.69
N LEU A 20 9.97 -8.56 -3.68
CA LEU A 20 8.99 -8.34 -4.72
C LEU A 20 9.19 -6.92 -5.27
N TRP A 21 9.54 -6.84 -6.54
CA TRP A 21 9.84 -5.60 -7.23
C TRP A 21 8.61 -5.15 -8.00
N CYS A 22 8.10 -3.98 -7.66
CA CYS A 22 6.94 -3.37 -8.30
C CYS A 22 7.40 -2.19 -9.14
N SER A 23 7.38 -2.33 -10.47
CA SER A 23 7.76 -1.26 -11.39
C SER A 23 6.82 -0.07 -11.24
N ARG A 24 7.39 1.11 -11.00
CA ARG A 24 6.67 2.38 -10.88
C ARG A 24 6.09 2.86 -12.21
N THR A 25 6.60 2.37 -13.34
CA THR A 25 6.12 2.78 -14.67
C THR A 25 5.08 1.81 -15.23
N THR A 26 5.35 0.51 -15.16
CA THR A 26 4.49 -0.51 -15.80
C THR A 26 3.52 -1.15 -14.81
N GLY A 27 3.79 -1.03 -13.51
CA GLY A 27 3.15 -1.81 -12.47
C GLY A 27 3.50 -3.30 -12.49
N ALA A 28 4.47 -3.74 -13.30
CA ALA A 28 4.92 -5.13 -13.31
C ALA A 28 5.41 -5.56 -11.91
N LEU A 29 5.12 -6.80 -11.54
CA LEU A 29 5.47 -7.38 -10.24
C LEU A 29 6.41 -8.55 -10.50
N GLU A 30 7.65 -8.43 -10.02
CA GLU A 30 8.72 -9.39 -10.26
C GLU A 30 9.23 -9.95 -8.93
N PRO A 31 9.04 -11.26 -8.66
CA PRO A 31 9.66 -11.90 -7.51
C PRO A 31 11.15 -12.10 -7.75
N LYS A 32 11.97 -11.69 -6.78
CA LYS A 32 13.43 -11.79 -6.79
C LYS A 32 13.94 -12.28 -5.42
N LYS A 33 15.24 -12.54 -5.29
CA LYS A 33 15.86 -12.92 -4.02
C LYS A 33 16.23 -11.68 -3.21
N GLY A 34 16.46 -11.85 -1.91
CA GLY A 34 16.89 -10.78 -1.00
C GLY A 34 18.22 -10.15 -1.42
N ILE A 35 19.14 -10.97 -1.92
CA ILE A 35 20.46 -10.52 -2.39
C ILE A 35 20.37 -9.53 -3.56
N ASP A 36 19.29 -9.60 -4.35
CA ASP A 36 19.11 -8.71 -5.50
C ASP A 36 18.84 -7.27 -5.05
N LEU A 37 18.43 -7.02 -3.80
CA LEU A 37 18.28 -5.66 -3.27
C LEU A 37 19.61 -4.88 -3.30
N CYS A 38 20.75 -5.56 -3.19
CA CYS A 38 22.07 -4.92 -3.30
C CYS A 38 22.34 -4.34 -4.69
N SER A 39 21.64 -4.81 -5.72
CA SER A 39 21.72 -4.25 -7.08
C SER A 39 20.76 -3.08 -7.32
N ALA A 40 19.88 -2.77 -6.36
CA ALA A 40 18.98 -1.63 -6.48
C ALA A 40 19.76 -0.31 -6.37
N TRP A 41 19.47 0.62 -7.26
CA TRP A 41 20.07 1.95 -7.22
C TRP A 41 19.38 2.82 -6.17
N ASN A 42 20.14 3.25 -5.15
CA ASN A 42 19.70 4.17 -4.09
C ASN A 42 18.35 3.79 -3.43
N PRO A 43 18.19 2.57 -2.85
CA PRO A 43 16.96 2.17 -2.19
C PRO A 43 16.76 2.93 -0.87
N VAL A 44 15.65 3.65 -0.76
CA VAL A 44 15.25 4.37 0.46
C VAL A 44 14.17 3.59 1.19
N CYS A 45 14.41 3.19 2.44
CA CYS A 45 13.39 2.52 3.24
C CYS A 45 12.27 3.50 3.63
N ILE A 46 11.04 3.26 3.17
CA ILE A 46 9.88 4.12 3.42
C ILE A 46 8.97 3.59 4.53
N GLY A 47 9.21 2.38 5.04
CA GLY A 47 8.51 1.83 6.18
C GLY A 47 8.27 0.33 6.10
N MET A 48 7.31 -0.14 6.91
CA MET A 48 6.93 -1.54 7.08
C MET A 48 5.45 -1.73 6.76
N VAL A 49 5.11 -2.89 6.20
CA VAL A 49 3.74 -3.34 5.94
C VAL A 49 3.55 -4.81 6.34
N TYR A 50 2.31 -5.25 6.46
CA TYR A 50 1.98 -6.64 6.80
C TYR A 50 1.81 -7.55 5.59
N GLY A 51 1.59 -6.99 4.40
CA GLY A 51 1.34 -7.77 3.20
C GLY A 51 1.01 -6.91 1.98
N VAL A 52 0.96 -7.56 0.82
CA VAL A 52 0.53 -6.97 -0.45
C VAL A 52 -0.84 -7.50 -0.77
N ILE A 53 -1.80 -6.61 -1.00
CA ILE A 53 -3.13 -6.99 -1.50
C ILE A 53 -3.06 -7.19 -3.02
N GLY A 54 -2.39 -6.28 -3.71
CA GLY A 54 -2.20 -6.33 -5.14
C GLY A 54 -2.01 -4.95 -5.74
N LYS A 55 -2.28 -4.83 -7.04
CA LYS A 55 -2.29 -3.54 -7.76
C LYS A 55 -3.63 -3.34 -8.45
N VAL A 56 -4.05 -2.08 -8.57
CA VAL A 56 -5.31 -1.70 -9.19
C VAL A 56 -5.10 -0.56 -10.18
N LYS A 57 -5.84 -0.60 -11.28
CA LYS A 57 -5.91 0.48 -12.27
C LYS A 57 -7.39 0.77 -12.50
N VAL A 58 -7.86 1.92 -12.03
CA VAL A 58 -9.29 2.29 -12.09
C VAL A 58 -9.69 2.73 -13.49
N HIS A 59 -8.77 3.33 -14.24
CA HIS A 59 -9.02 3.78 -15.60
C HIS A 59 -7.85 3.41 -16.53
N PRO A 60 -8.09 3.02 -17.80
CA PRO A 60 -7.02 2.66 -18.72
C PRO A 60 -5.93 3.75 -18.91
N GLU A 61 -6.32 5.02 -18.78
CA GLU A 61 -5.42 6.18 -18.88
C GLU A 61 -4.83 6.61 -17.52
N SER A 62 -5.27 6.03 -16.39
CA SER A 62 -4.70 6.35 -15.08
C SER A 62 -3.40 5.59 -14.84
N GLU A 63 -2.66 5.99 -13.82
CA GLU A 63 -1.53 5.21 -13.30
C GLU A 63 -2.03 3.99 -12.51
N TRP A 64 -1.14 3.01 -12.33
CA TRP A 64 -1.39 1.88 -11.42
C TRP A 64 -1.23 2.34 -9.97
N SER A 65 -1.97 1.71 -9.05
CA SER A 65 -1.78 1.90 -7.62
C SER A 65 -1.51 0.56 -6.94
N LEU A 66 -0.48 0.52 -6.09
CA LEU A 66 -0.15 -0.63 -5.26
C LEU A 66 -0.91 -0.54 -3.93
N LEU A 67 -1.57 -1.64 -3.55
CA LEU A 67 -2.37 -1.76 -2.34
C LEU A 67 -1.63 -2.63 -1.32
N LEU A 68 -1.34 -2.06 -0.15
CA LEU A 68 -0.57 -2.69 0.92
C LEU A 68 -1.37 -2.76 2.21
N ILE A 69 -1.17 -3.82 2.99
CA ILE A 69 -1.77 -3.97 4.32
C ILE A 69 -0.93 -3.16 5.32
N LYS A 70 -1.43 -1.99 5.69
CA LYS A 70 -0.76 -1.07 6.62
C LYS A 70 -0.96 -1.48 8.08
N GLN A 71 -2.19 -1.88 8.44
CA GLN A 71 -2.52 -2.33 9.79
C GLN A 71 -3.39 -3.58 9.72
N ARG A 72 -3.22 -4.45 10.71
CA ARG A 72 -4.05 -5.64 10.92
C ARG A 72 -4.39 -5.79 12.39
N ALA A 73 -5.47 -6.50 12.68
CA ALA A 73 -5.85 -6.93 14.01
C ALA A 73 -5.90 -8.45 14.08
N HIS A 74 -5.34 -9.06 15.13
CA HIS A 74 -5.52 -10.48 15.39
C HIS A 74 -6.96 -10.72 15.85
N VAL A 75 -7.68 -11.63 15.20
CA VAL A 75 -9.10 -11.90 15.50
C VAL A 75 -9.33 -13.28 16.07
N GLY A 76 -8.39 -14.20 15.93
CA GLY A 76 -8.52 -15.54 16.46
C GLY A 76 -7.51 -16.49 15.86
N ARG A 77 -7.67 -17.76 16.21
CA ARG A 77 -6.80 -18.84 15.76
C ARG A 77 -7.64 -20.04 15.33
N ILE A 78 -7.28 -20.61 14.19
CA ILE A 78 -7.84 -21.88 13.72
C ILE A 78 -6.73 -22.92 13.82
N ASP A 79 -6.90 -23.88 14.73
CA ASP A 79 -5.85 -24.84 15.12
C ASP A 79 -4.53 -24.15 15.52
N ARG A 80 -3.52 -24.16 14.66
CA ARG A 80 -2.20 -23.52 14.88
C ARG A 80 -1.99 -22.25 14.04
N HIS A 81 -3.01 -21.81 13.33
CA HIS A 81 -2.92 -20.72 12.38
C HIS A 81 -3.60 -19.47 12.91
N ASP A 82 -2.82 -18.41 13.11
CA ASP A 82 -3.34 -17.11 13.50
C ASP A 82 -4.09 -16.47 12.34
N ILE A 83 -5.26 -15.93 12.64
CA ILE A 83 -6.14 -15.25 11.71
C ILE A 83 -6.13 -13.77 12.01
N TYR A 84 -5.92 -12.99 10.95
CA TYR A 84 -5.85 -11.55 11.02
C TYR A 84 -6.94 -10.93 10.16
N LYS A 85 -7.44 -9.81 10.64
CA LYS A 85 -8.32 -8.91 9.92
C LYS A 85 -7.52 -7.73 9.40
N ILE A 86 -7.73 -7.36 8.15
CA ILE A 86 -7.17 -6.12 7.59
C ILE A 86 -7.87 -4.95 8.29
N HIS A 87 -7.10 -4.09 8.95
CA HIS A 87 -7.63 -2.94 9.67
C HIS A 87 -7.41 -1.63 8.90
N LYS A 88 -6.24 -1.47 8.27
CA LYS A 88 -5.98 -0.35 7.37
C LYS A 88 -5.13 -0.77 6.19
N ILE A 89 -5.39 -0.15 5.04
CA ILE A 89 -4.54 -0.28 3.86
C ILE A 89 -3.79 1.03 3.58
N ALA A 90 -2.68 0.91 2.86
CA ALA A 90 -1.99 2.02 2.22
C ALA A 90 -2.10 1.86 0.70
N VAL A 91 -2.31 2.98 0.01
CA VAL A 91 -2.38 3.02 -1.46
C VAL A 91 -1.21 3.85 -1.93
N ILE A 92 -0.33 3.24 -2.72
CA ILE A 92 0.86 3.90 -3.28
C ILE A 92 0.66 4.04 -4.79
N PRO A 93 0.53 5.26 -5.32
CA PRO A 93 0.56 5.49 -6.76
C PRO A 93 1.90 5.03 -7.36
N LEU A 94 1.83 4.24 -8.43
CA LEU A 94 2.96 3.88 -9.27
C LEU A 94 3.12 4.98 -10.32
N SER A 95 3.54 6.16 -9.83
CA SER A 95 3.87 7.31 -10.66
C SER A 95 5.36 7.58 -10.58
N GLY A 96 5.90 8.27 -11.58
CA GLY A 96 7.28 8.75 -11.57
C GLY A 96 7.53 9.85 -10.53
N ASN A 97 6.48 10.46 -10.00
CA ASN A 97 6.57 11.48 -8.95
C ASN A 97 6.92 10.84 -7.61
N GLU A 98 7.59 11.59 -6.74
CA GLU A 98 7.86 11.10 -5.38
C GLU A 98 6.54 10.71 -4.69
N PRO A 99 6.49 9.55 -4.03
CA PRO A 99 5.36 9.21 -3.20
C PRO A 99 5.15 10.33 -2.19
N GLY A 100 3.91 10.82 -2.07
CA GLY A 100 3.53 11.71 -0.98
C GLY A 100 3.78 11.04 0.38
N GLU A 101 3.46 11.73 1.48
CA GLU A 101 3.71 11.21 2.82
C GLU A 101 2.94 9.89 3.07
N LEU A 102 3.66 8.78 2.91
CA LEU A 102 3.15 7.44 3.18
C LEU A 102 3.30 7.21 4.67
N ASP A 103 2.19 7.31 5.39
CA ASP A 103 2.11 7.15 6.83
C ASP A 103 2.34 5.68 7.27
N LEU A 104 3.44 5.06 6.86
CA LEU A 104 3.81 3.68 7.17
C LEU A 104 4.52 3.58 8.51
N GLU A 105 4.55 2.38 9.09
CA GLU A 105 5.31 2.13 10.31
C GLU A 105 6.81 2.19 10.00
N LEU A 106 7.57 2.99 10.74
CA LEU A 106 9.00 3.20 10.47
C LEU A 106 9.81 1.92 10.76
N CYS A 107 10.74 1.60 9.87
CA CYS A 107 11.63 0.46 10.06
C CYS A 107 12.68 0.77 11.13
N ARG A 108 12.78 -0.07 12.18
CA ARG A 108 13.75 0.12 13.29
C ARG A 108 15.21 0.10 12.85
N MET A 109 15.52 -0.56 11.73
CA MET A 109 16.89 -0.69 11.22
C MET A 109 17.35 0.53 10.43
N HIS A 110 16.44 1.16 9.68
CA HIS A 110 16.77 2.27 8.77
C HIS A 110 16.31 3.64 9.28
N HIS A 111 15.35 3.68 10.22
CA HIS A 111 14.85 4.90 10.85
C HIS A 111 15.27 4.99 12.33
N PHE A 112 16.49 4.57 12.63
CA PHE A 112 17.01 4.63 14.00
C PHE A 112 17.08 6.09 14.49
N GLY A 113 16.35 6.41 15.56
CA GLY A 113 16.33 7.76 16.16
C GLY A 113 15.23 8.70 15.67
N ILE A 114 14.48 8.36 14.61
CA ILE A 114 13.33 9.15 14.15
C ILE A 114 12.10 8.68 14.91
N LYS A 115 11.79 9.31 16.04
CA LYS A 115 10.48 9.15 16.68
C LYS A 115 9.49 10.00 15.89
N LYS A 116 8.46 9.36 15.33
CA LYS A 116 7.29 10.06 14.79
C LYS A 116 6.77 11.00 15.88
N ALA A 117 6.72 12.30 15.62
CA ALA A 117 6.20 13.27 16.58
C ALA A 117 4.73 12.93 16.83
N SER A 118 4.46 12.21 17.92
CA SER A 118 3.11 12.00 18.40
C SER A 118 2.55 13.38 18.74
N LEU A 119 1.48 13.78 18.05
CA LEU A 119 0.62 14.88 18.47
C LEU A 119 0.05 14.54 19.85
N ALA A 120 0.80 14.90 20.89
CA ALA A 120 0.32 15.05 22.24
C ALA A 120 -0.26 16.47 22.35
N GLY A 121 -1.36 16.58 23.09
CA GLY A 121 -2.12 17.80 23.32
C GLY A 121 -1.33 18.95 23.95
N PRO A 122 -2.01 20.09 24.16
CA PRO A 122 -1.38 21.39 24.31
C PRO A 122 -0.73 21.52 25.68
N ASP A 123 0.58 21.74 25.71
CA ASP A 123 1.17 22.49 26.81
C ASP A 123 2.42 23.26 26.38
N GLY A 124 2.30 24.58 26.56
CA GLY A 124 3.37 25.47 27.00
C GLY A 124 4.76 25.40 26.35
N SER A 125 4.94 26.32 25.40
CA SER A 125 6.10 27.24 25.34
C SER A 125 7.29 26.91 24.41
N THR A 126 7.44 27.82 23.45
CA THR A 126 8.69 28.40 22.93
C THR A 126 9.51 27.58 21.93
N GLY A 127 9.16 27.71 20.65
CA GLY A 127 10.03 27.36 19.52
C GLY A 127 9.69 28.20 18.28
N LYS A 128 10.60 29.11 17.94
CA LYS A 128 10.47 30.18 16.93
C LYS A 128 10.39 29.65 15.48
N GLN A 129 9.64 30.39 14.64
CA GLN A 129 9.84 30.64 13.20
C GLN A 129 9.92 29.39 12.28
N ILE A 130 9.17 29.27 11.19
CA ILE A 130 9.17 30.13 10.00
C ILE A 130 7.83 29.92 9.28
N GLN A 131 6.95 30.92 9.31
CA GLN A 131 5.79 31.00 8.41
C GLN A 131 6.23 31.72 7.14
N LYS A 132 6.39 31.00 6.03
CA LYS A 132 6.53 31.63 4.71
C LYS A 132 5.17 31.71 4.03
N LYS A 133 4.70 32.96 3.97
CA LYS A 133 3.61 33.51 3.15
C LYS A 133 3.56 32.88 1.75
N LEU A 134 2.37 32.48 1.31
CA LEU A 134 1.98 32.61 -0.09
C LEU A 134 0.75 33.51 -0.17
N LYS A 135 0.96 34.66 -0.80
CA LYS A 135 -0.01 35.74 -0.93
C LYS A 135 -1.11 35.36 -1.91
N SER A 136 -2.32 35.78 -1.56
CA SER A 136 -3.48 35.94 -2.43
C SER A 136 -3.14 36.59 -3.77
N ILE A 137 -3.39 35.89 -4.87
CA ILE A 137 -3.51 36.48 -6.21
C ILE A 137 -4.98 36.34 -6.63
N LYS A 138 -5.67 37.48 -6.67
CA LYS A 138 -6.95 37.62 -7.39
C LYS A 138 -6.59 37.79 -8.87
N ILE A 139 -7.10 36.91 -9.73
CA ILE A 139 -7.09 37.11 -11.19
C ILE A 139 -8.54 37.28 -11.62
N ALA A 140 -8.85 38.45 -12.17
CA ALA A 140 -10.13 38.78 -12.79
C ALA A 140 -10.26 38.06 -14.15
N ALA A 141 -11.52 37.84 -14.53
CA ALA A 141 -11.96 37.01 -15.65
C ALA A 141 -11.31 37.32 -17.01
N SER A 142 -11.04 36.26 -17.77
CA SER A 142 -11.22 36.24 -19.22
C SER A 142 -11.77 34.88 -19.65
N GLU A 143 -12.95 34.92 -20.26
CA GLU A 143 -13.59 33.82 -20.96
C GLU A 143 -12.72 33.39 -22.14
N ASN A 144 -12.31 32.12 -22.16
CA ASN A 144 -11.94 31.37 -23.37
C ASN A 144 -11.84 29.87 -23.02
N ILE A 145 -12.99 29.26 -22.74
CA ILE A 145 -13.08 27.83 -22.47
C ILE A 145 -13.06 27.08 -23.81
N LYS A 146 -11.87 26.62 -24.21
CA LYS A 146 -11.76 25.42 -25.05
C LYS A 146 -12.33 24.23 -24.24
N PRO A 147 -13.30 23.45 -24.76
CA PRO A 147 -14.02 22.43 -23.98
C PRO A 147 -13.20 21.18 -23.60
N LYS A 148 -11.89 21.14 -23.88
CA LYS A 148 -11.04 19.96 -23.64
C LYS A 148 -10.72 19.66 -22.17
N ASN A 149 -11.02 20.56 -21.22
CA ASN A 149 -10.53 20.46 -19.84
C ASN A 149 -11.59 20.02 -18.80
N LYS A 150 -12.88 19.99 -19.18
CA LYS A 150 -13.96 19.57 -18.26
C LYS A 150 -13.97 18.06 -18.06
N GLU A 151 -13.76 17.31 -19.14
CA GLU A 151 -13.77 15.85 -19.14
C GLU A 151 -12.63 15.25 -18.30
N SER A 152 -11.41 15.80 -18.37
CA SER A 152 -10.27 15.37 -17.54
C SER A 152 -10.55 15.57 -16.05
N LYS A 153 -11.16 16.70 -15.68
CA LYS A 153 -11.48 17.01 -14.29
C LYS A 153 -12.55 16.08 -13.73
N ASP A 154 -13.56 15.75 -14.53
CA ASP A 154 -14.61 14.80 -14.13
C ASP A 154 -14.06 13.37 -14.02
N LYS A 155 -13.12 12.97 -14.90
CA LYS A 155 -12.37 11.71 -14.83
C LYS A 155 -11.55 11.60 -13.53
N ASP A 156 -10.75 12.61 -13.21
CA ASP A 156 -9.93 12.61 -11.99
C ASP A 156 -10.80 12.51 -10.73
N LYS A 157 -11.94 13.23 -10.73
CA LYS A 157 -12.92 13.17 -9.64
C LYS A 157 -13.54 11.78 -9.51
N PHE A 158 -13.83 11.11 -10.61
CA PHE A 158 -14.33 9.74 -10.61
C PHE A 158 -13.29 8.76 -10.05
N ILE A 159 -12.05 8.81 -10.55
CA ILE A 159 -10.96 7.93 -10.08
C ILE A 159 -10.73 8.12 -8.58
N LYS A 160 -10.68 9.38 -8.13
CA LYS A 160 -10.54 9.72 -6.70
C LYS A 160 -11.66 9.11 -5.87
N ARG A 161 -12.92 9.23 -6.31
CA ARG A 161 -14.07 8.66 -5.60
C ARG A 161 -13.97 7.14 -5.49
N ILE A 162 -13.60 6.44 -6.56
CA ILE A 162 -13.44 4.98 -6.54
C ILE A 162 -12.32 4.57 -5.58
N MET A 163 -11.19 5.27 -5.58
CA MET A 163 -10.10 4.99 -4.66
C MET A 163 -10.49 5.25 -3.20
N GLU A 164 -11.24 6.33 -2.92
CA GLU A 164 -11.76 6.63 -1.59
C GLU A 164 -12.71 5.52 -1.10
N GLU A 165 -13.63 5.06 -1.93
CA GLU A 165 -14.54 3.97 -1.57
C GLU A 165 -13.81 2.65 -1.40
N LEU A 166 -12.77 2.36 -2.20
CA LEU A 166 -11.93 1.18 -2.02
C LEU A 166 -11.22 1.23 -0.65
N VAL A 167 -10.65 2.38 -0.28
CA VAL A 167 -10.00 2.55 1.03
C VAL A 167 -11.00 2.41 2.17
N LYS A 168 -12.19 3.02 2.07
CA LYS A 168 -13.26 2.87 3.07
C LYS A 168 -13.69 1.42 3.21
N MET A 169 -13.87 0.72 2.10
CA MET A 169 -14.24 -0.69 2.09
C MET A 169 -13.26 -1.50 2.95
N PHE A 170 -11.95 -1.36 2.74
CA PHE A 170 -10.97 -2.09 3.56
C PHE A 170 -10.88 -1.62 5.02
N ASN A 171 -11.09 -0.33 5.29
CA ASN A 171 -10.89 0.23 6.62
C ASN A 171 -12.14 0.14 7.53
N GLU A 172 -13.33 0.11 6.95
CA GLU A 172 -14.61 0.25 7.66
C GLU A 172 -15.54 -0.97 7.54
N SER A 173 -15.40 -1.81 6.50
CA SER A 173 -16.35 -2.91 6.27
C SER A 173 -16.16 -4.11 7.20
N ASP A 174 -15.01 -4.17 7.90
CA ASP A 174 -14.66 -5.27 8.79
C ASP A 174 -14.71 -6.67 8.14
N SER A 175 -14.60 -6.74 6.81
CA SER A 175 -14.90 -7.96 6.04
C SER A 175 -13.66 -8.74 5.57
N PHE A 176 -12.47 -8.15 5.61
CA PHE A 176 -11.29 -8.76 4.98
C PHE A 176 -10.40 -9.47 5.99
N TYR A 177 -10.23 -10.78 5.80
CA TYR A 177 -9.43 -11.64 6.67
C TYR A 177 -8.35 -12.38 5.89
N PHE A 178 -7.23 -12.64 6.54
CA PHE A 178 -6.13 -13.42 5.98
C PHE A 178 -5.38 -14.17 7.08
N SER A 179 -4.64 -15.21 6.69
CA SER A 179 -3.61 -15.84 7.51
C SER A 179 -2.32 -15.91 6.71
N GLU A 180 -1.18 -15.80 7.38
CA GLU A 180 0.13 -15.93 6.73
C GLU A 180 0.45 -17.39 6.41
N THR A 181 -0.09 -18.33 7.20
CA THR A 181 0.30 -19.74 7.17
C THR A 181 -0.84 -20.67 6.76
N PHE A 182 -2.04 -20.13 6.53
CA PHE A 182 -3.24 -20.89 6.24
C PHE A 182 -4.06 -20.27 5.12
N ASP A 183 -4.56 -21.09 4.22
CA ASP A 183 -5.41 -20.62 3.13
C ASP A 183 -6.86 -20.52 3.59
N LEU A 184 -7.37 -19.31 3.79
CA LEU A 184 -8.76 -19.11 4.19
C LEU A 184 -9.75 -19.26 3.02
N THR A 185 -9.30 -19.28 1.76
CA THR A 185 -10.22 -19.29 0.60
C THR A 185 -10.83 -20.66 0.29
N ASN A 186 -10.41 -21.71 1.01
CA ASN A 186 -10.95 -23.05 0.85
C ASN A 186 -11.51 -23.57 2.17
N SER A 187 -12.51 -24.45 2.09
CA SER A 187 -13.04 -25.12 3.28
C SER A 187 -12.00 -26.06 3.88
N ILE A 188 -12.04 -26.20 5.20
CA ILE A 188 -11.16 -27.11 5.97
C ILE A 188 -11.20 -28.53 5.37
N HIS A 189 -12.40 -29.05 5.10
CA HIS A 189 -12.57 -30.38 4.50
C HIS A 189 -11.83 -30.56 3.16
N LYS A 190 -11.82 -29.53 2.32
CA LYS A 190 -11.13 -29.58 1.01
C LYS A 190 -9.61 -29.57 1.16
N GLN A 191 -9.08 -28.96 2.23
CA GLN A 191 -7.64 -28.89 2.49
C GLN A 191 -7.07 -30.19 3.04
N TYR A 192 -7.86 -30.98 3.76
CA TYR A 192 -7.50 -32.32 4.21
C TYR A 192 -7.65 -33.38 3.10
N SER A 193 -8.17 -33.02 1.93
CA SER A 193 -8.21 -33.90 0.77
C SER A 193 -6.82 -34.11 0.20
N SER A 194 -6.47 -35.36 -0.11
CA SER A 194 -5.21 -35.74 -0.77
C SER A 194 -5.02 -35.11 -2.16
N SER A 195 -6.09 -34.58 -2.75
CA SER A 195 -6.09 -33.86 -4.04
C SER A 195 -5.97 -32.32 -3.90
N TYR A 196 -5.78 -31.78 -2.68
CA TYR A 196 -5.68 -30.35 -2.48
C TYR A 196 -4.40 -29.78 -3.12
N SER A 197 -4.58 -29.21 -4.31
CA SER A 197 -3.57 -28.35 -4.92
C SER A 197 -3.78 -26.93 -4.40
N GLN A 198 -2.81 -26.46 -3.63
CA GLN A 198 -2.81 -25.13 -3.03
C GLN A 198 -2.80 -24.00 -4.10
N LYS A 199 -2.86 -24.29 -5.40
CA LYS A 199 -2.71 -23.35 -6.53
C LYS A 199 -3.90 -22.41 -6.76
N ASN A 200 -5.03 -22.58 -6.07
CA ASN A 200 -6.28 -21.87 -6.36
C ASN A 200 -6.60 -20.68 -5.44
N SER A 201 -5.67 -20.25 -4.57
CA SER A 201 -5.89 -19.11 -3.67
C SER A 201 -5.60 -17.78 -4.36
N PHE A 202 -6.42 -16.76 -4.10
CA PHE A 202 -6.17 -15.36 -4.48
C PHE A 202 -4.76 -14.93 -4.01
N GLY A 203 -4.02 -14.16 -4.80
CA GLY A 203 -2.71 -13.60 -4.39
C GLY A 203 -1.45 -14.47 -4.53
N LYS A 204 -1.51 -15.68 -5.12
CA LYS A 204 -0.37 -16.62 -5.16
C LYS A 204 0.85 -16.27 -6.04
N GLY A 205 0.94 -15.04 -6.55
CA GLY A 205 2.08 -14.58 -7.34
C GLY A 205 3.10 -13.70 -6.60
N LEU A 206 2.80 -13.26 -5.36
CA LEU A 206 3.46 -12.07 -4.81
C LEU A 206 4.26 -12.30 -3.51
N THR A 207 4.02 -13.37 -2.76
CA THR A 207 4.81 -13.72 -1.55
C THR A 207 4.65 -15.21 -1.21
N LYS A 208 5.57 -15.78 -0.43
CA LYS A 208 5.42 -17.11 0.19
C LYS A 208 4.37 -17.03 1.31
N GLY A 209 3.11 -16.94 0.93
CA GLY A 209 1.96 -16.98 1.81
C GLY A 209 0.71 -17.09 0.94
N SER A 210 -0.17 -18.04 1.22
CA SER A 210 -1.50 -18.03 0.61
C SER A 210 -2.24 -16.84 1.20
N PHE A 211 -2.25 -15.70 0.50
CA PHE A 211 -3.12 -14.57 0.82
C PHE A 211 -4.56 -14.90 0.45
N GLY A 212 -5.15 -15.83 1.19
CA GLY A 212 -6.56 -16.11 1.08
C GLY A 212 -7.36 -14.96 1.68
N ILE A 213 -7.73 -13.98 0.86
CA ILE A 213 -8.72 -12.97 1.25
C ILE A 213 -10.10 -13.59 1.07
N ILE A 214 -10.83 -13.78 2.17
CA ILE A 214 -12.28 -13.97 2.11
C ILE A 214 -12.92 -12.57 2.05
N ILE A 215 -13.85 -12.37 1.11
CA ILE A 215 -14.74 -11.20 1.00
C ILE A 215 -16.10 -11.59 1.57
#